data_AF-A0A1G0DEP5-F1
#
_entry.id   AF-A0A1G0DEP5-F1
#
_cell.length_a   1.000
_cell.length_b   1.000
_cell.length_c   1.000
_cell.angle_alpha   90.00
_cell.angle_beta   90.00
_cell.angle_gamma   90.00
#
_symmetry.space_group_name_H-M   'P 1'
#
loop_
_entity.id
_entity.type
_entity.pdbx_description
1 polymer ?
#
loop_
_entity_poly.entity_id
_entity_poly.type
_entity_poly.pdbx_seq_one_letter_code
_entity_poly.pdbx_strand_id
1 'polypeptide(L)'
;MPDETTNEETFTADDWGAAMAEQAAAPSQPAVSAKPHVFEHFGSSGGATTQNDLDMILDIPVQMTVELGRTKMPIKNLLQLAQGSVVELAGMAGEPLDVMINGFLIAQGEVVVVNDKLGIRLTDII
;
A
#
# COMPACT_ATOMS: atom_id res chain seq x y z
N MET A 1 42.55 0.01 -60.11
CA MET A 1 41.11 0.25 -60.26
C MET A 1 40.53 0.48 -58.88
N PRO A 2 40.08 1.71 -58.57
CA PRO A 2 39.01 1.94 -57.63
C PRO A 2 37.77 2.42 -58.41
N ASP A 3 36.69 1.66 -58.38
CA ASP A 3 35.37 2.16 -58.78
C ASP A 3 34.33 1.43 -57.93
N GLU A 4 33.84 2.11 -56.90
CA GLU A 4 32.51 1.88 -56.36
C GLU A 4 31.90 3.26 -56.10
N THR A 5 30.98 3.62 -56.99
CA THR A 5 30.15 4.81 -57.01
C THR A 5 29.13 4.78 -55.88
N THR A 6 29.24 5.69 -54.92
CA THR A 6 28.19 5.95 -53.92
C THR A 6 27.48 7.26 -54.26
N ASN A 7 26.17 7.12 -54.43
CA ASN A 7 25.15 8.12 -54.72
C ASN A 7 25.18 9.30 -53.73
N GLU A 8 25.42 10.52 -54.23
CA GLU A 8 25.37 11.77 -53.45
C GLU A 8 23.93 12.32 -53.41
N GLU A 9 23.15 11.97 -52.39
CA GLU A 9 22.02 12.80 -51.94
C GLU A 9 22.55 13.79 -50.91
N THR A 10 22.85 15.01 -51.38
CA THR A 10 23.31 16.10 -50.51
C THR A 10 22.11 16.68 -49.76
N PHE A 11 22.07 16.42 -48.45
CA PHE A 11 21.14 17.05 -47.52
C PHE A 11 21.42 18.56 -47.47
N THR A 12 20.60 19.37 -48.15
CA THR A 12 20.83 20.82 -48.23
C THR A 12 20.26 21.54 -47.00
N ALA A 13 20.82 22.71 -46.70
CA ALA A 13 20.40 23.53 -45.55
C ALA A 13 18.92 23.97 -45.62
N ASP A 14 18.30 23.92 -46.80
CA ASP A 14 16.90 24.26 -47.01
C ASP A 14 15.94 23.18 -46.47
N ASP A 15 16.38 21.92 -46.43
CA ASP A 15 15.58 20.80 -45.90
C ASP A 15 15.46 20.86 -44.36
N TRP A 16 16.47 21.41 -43.71
CA TRP A 16 16.44 21.76 -42.28
C TRP A 16 15.52 22.95 -41.99
N GLY A 17 15.42 23.91 -42.92
CA GLY A 17 14.57 25.09 -42.79
C GLY A 17 13.09 24.75 -42.84
N ALA A 18 12.69 23.83 -43.72
CA ALA A 18 11.30 23.40 -43.88
C ALA A 18 10.76 22.65 -42.64
N ALA A 19 11.56 21.74 -42.07
CA ALA A 19 11.16 20.99 -40.87
C ALA A 19 10.92 21.89 -39.65
N MET A 20 11.71 22.96 -39.49
CA MET A 20 11.55 23.94 -38.43
C MET A 20 10.27 24.79 -38.58
N ALA A 21 9.85 25.06 -39.82
CA ALA A 21 8.65 25.84 -40.08
C ALA A 21 7.35 25.08 -39.73
N GLU A 22 7.36 23.75 -39.81
CA GLU A 22 6.20 22.91 -39.49
C GLU A 22 5.90 22.82 -37.99
N GLN A 23 6.91 22.90 -37.12
CA GLN A 23 6.71 22.92 -35.66
C GLN A 23 6.18 24.27 -35.14
N ALA A 24 6.28 25.34 -35.92
CA ALA A 24 5.80 26.66 -35.51
C ALA A 24 4.27 26.85 -35.68
N ALA A 25 3.59 25.97 -36.41
CA ALA A 25 2.18 26.16 -36.79
C ALA A 25 1.17 25.24 -36.06
N ALA A 26 1.62 24.41 -35.11
CA ALA A 26 0.71 23.56 -34.33
C ALA A 26 0.14 24.32 -33.10
N PRO A 27 -1.18 24.25 -32.83
CA PRO A 27 -1.78 24.86 -31.66
C PRO A 27 -1.23 24.21 -30.38
N SER A 28 -0.75 25.05 -29.48
CA SER A 28 -0.17 24.72 -28.19
C SER A 28 -1.16 23.96 -27.30
N GLN A 29 -0.88 22.66 -27.10
CA GLN A 29 -1.48 21.89 -26.01
C GLN A 29 -0.95 22.42 -24.67
N PRO A 30 -1.78 22.48 -23.60
CA PRO A 30 -1.32 22.95 -22.30
C PRO A 30 -0.28 21.97 -21.74
N ALA A 31 0.95 22.46 -21.57
CA ALA A 31 1.98 21.76 -20.82
C ALA A 31 1.48 21.53 -19.39
N VAL A 32 1.27 20.26 -19.03
CA VAL A 32 1.06 19.86 -17.64
C VAL A 32 2.29 20.28 -16.84
N SER A 33 2.11 21.28 -15.98
CA SER A 33 3.15 21.78 -15.09
C SER A 33 3.42 20.72 -14.02
N ALA A 34 4.28 19.75 -14.35
CA ALA A 34 4.88 18.86 -13.36
C ALA A 34 5.81 19.71 -12.49
N LYS A 35 5.33 20.11 -11.31
CA LYS A 35 6.17 20.72 -10.28
C LYS A 35 7.28 19.71 -9.96
N PRO A 36 8.56 20.07 -10.06
CA PRO A 36 9.60 19.19 -9.56
C PRO A 36 9.39 19.14 -8.04
N HIS A 37 9.13 17.97 -7.50
CA HIS A 37 9.31 17.72 -6.08
C HIS A 37 10.82 17.76 -5.82
N VAL A 38 11.33 18.99 -5.72
CA VAL A 38 12.69 19.30 -5.29
C VAL A 38 12.78 18.77 -3.87
N PHE A 39 13.58 17.72 -3.69
CA PHE A 39 14.05 17.21 -2.41
C PHE A 39 14.29 18.37 -1.46
N GLU A 40 13.42 18.52 -0.45
CA GLU A 40 13.63 19.52 0.58
C GLU A 40 14.89 19.14 1.37
N HIS A 41 15.74 20.15 1.49
CA HIS A 41 17.04 20.12 2.11
C HIS A 41 16.91 19.66 3.57
N PHE A 42 17.46 18.50 3.93
CA PHE A 42 17.61 18.08 5.32
C PHE A 42 18.71 18.89 6.00
N GLY A 43 18.42 20.18 6.23
CA GLY A 43 19.22 21.08 7.05
C GLY A 43 18.90 20.90 8.53
N SER A 44 19.90 20.46 9.28
CA SER A 44 19.95 20.33 10.74
C SER A 44 19.10 21.37 11.50
N SER A 45 17.98 20.92 12.06
CA SER A 45 17.31 21.54 13.21
C SER A 45 16.96 20.43 14.21
N GLY A 46 17.93 20.12 15.08
CA GLY A 46 17.94 18.97 15.98
C GLY A 46 16.93 18.99 17.13
N GLY A 47 15.64 19.05 16.81
CA GLY A 47 14.55 18.87 17.78
C GLY A 47 13.15 18.82 17.17
N ALA A 48 12.96 19.37 15.97
CA ALA A 48 11.66 19.39 15.29
C ALA A 48 11.48 18.26 14.25
N THR A 49 12.57 17.65 13.77
CA THR A 49 12.50 16.56 12.77
C THR A 49 11.93 15.28 13.38
N THR A 50 12.28 14.95 14.62
CA THR A 50 11.82 13.72 15.29
C THR A 50 10.31 13.66 15.53
N GLN A 51 9.65 14.81 15.69
CA GLN A 51 8.20 14.87 15.88
C GLN A 51 7.46 14.58 14.57
N ASN A 52 7.89 15.22 13.48
CA ASN A 52 7.33 14.95 12.15
C ASN A 52 7.55 13.49 11.70
N ASP A 53 8.71 12.91 12.01
CA ASP A 53 8.99 11.50 11.68
C ASP A 53 8.11 10.54 12.48
N LEU A 54 7.78 10.88 13.73
CA LEU A 54 6.88 10.08 14.57
C LEU A 54 5.44 10.17 14.08
N ASP A 55 4.98 11.36 13.70
CA ASP A 55 3.63 11.57 13.16
C ASP A 55 3.38 10.70 11.92
N MET A 56 4.38 10.57 11.02
CA MET A 56 4.29 9.66 9.88
C MET A 56 4.15 8.18 10.27
N ILE A 57 4.75 7.76 11.39
CA ILE A 57 4.67 6.37 11.88
C ILE A 57 3.29 6.07 12.49
N LEU A 58 2.66 7.06 13.14
CA LEU A 58 1.36 6.90 13.78
C LEU A 58 0.23 6.61 12.78
N ASP A 59 0.36 7.08 11.54
CA ASP A 59 -0.63 6.88 10.47
C ASP A 59 -0.50 5.55 9.73
N ILE A 60 0.48 4.71 10.11
CA ILE A 60 0.68 3.41 9.46
C ILE A 60 -0.52 2.49 9.76
N PRO A 61 -1.29 2.06 8.75
CA PRO A 61 -2.44 1.19 8.96
C PRO A 61 -1.98 -0.19 9.42
N VAL A 62 -2.60 -0.70 10.49
CA VAL A 62 -2.34 -2.04 11.03
C VAL A 62 -3.57 -2.93 10.90
N GLN A 63 -3.35 -4.21 10.62
CA GLN A 63 -4.41 -5.22 10.64
C GLN A 63 -4.59 -5.74 12.06
N MET A 64 -5.81 -5.58 12.57
CA MET A 64 -6.23 -6.11 13.85
C MET A 64 -7.15 -7.30 13.61
N THR A 65 -6.82 -8.42 14.24
CA THR A 65 -7.57 -9.67 14.18
C THR A 65 -8.22 -9.91 15.53
N VAL A 66 -9.51 -10.26 15.53
CA VAL A 66 -10.23 -10.65 16.74
C VAL A 66 -10.54 -12.13 16.61
N GLU A 67 -10.10 -12.91 17.58
CA GLU A 67 -10.25 -14.35 17.54
C GLU A 67 -11.33 -14.81 18.50
N LEU A 68 -12.27 -15.63 18.00
CA LEU A 68 -13.26 -16.31 18.84
C LEU A 68 -12.59 -17.36 19.74
N GLY A 69 -11.55 -18.02 19.22
CA GLY A 69 -10.81 -19.07 19.91
C GLY A 69 -9.95 -19.88 18.96
N ARG A 70 -9.05 -20.68 19.52
CA ARG A 70 -8.11 -21.55 18.78
C ARG A 70 -8.33 -23.01 19.16
N THR A 71 -8.07 -23.94 18.25
CA THR A 71 -8.03 -25.35 18.60
C THR A 71 -6.94 -26.07 17.81
N LYS A 72 -6.45 -27.19 18.36
CA LYS A 72 -5.47 -28.05 17.69
C LYS A 72 -6.14 -29.37 17.37
N MET A 73 -6.02 -29.82 16.12
CA MET A 73 -6.55 -31.10 15.69
C MET A 73 -5.58 -31.80 14.72
N PRO A 74 -5.56 -33.14 14.67
CA PRO A 74 -4.74 -33.87 13.71
C PRO A 74 -5.25 -33.63 12.28
N ILE A 75 -4.33 -33.63 11.31
CA ILE A 75 -4.64 -33.40 9.88
C ILE A 75 -5.74 -34.35 9.38
N LYS A 76 -5.76 -35.60 9.85
CA LYS A 76 -6.80 -36.57 9.51
C LYS A 76 -8.21 -36.06 9.82
N ASN A 77 -8.41 -35.41 10.97
CA ASN A 77 -9.73 -34.90 11.36
C ASN A 77 -10.10 -33.65 10.56
N LEU A 78 -9.11 -32.79 10.25
CA LEU A 78 -9.32 -31.61 9.41
C LEU A 78 -9.82 -31.99 8.02
N LEU A 79 -9.25 -33.04 7.41
CA LEU A 79 -9.66 -33.54 6.09
C LEU A 79 -11.06 -34.21 6.09
N GLN A 80 -11.59 -34.55 7.25
CA GLN A 80 -12.93 -35.14 7.41
C GLN A 80 -14.01 -34.08 7.64
N LEU A 81 -13.64 -32.81 7.84
CA LEU A 81 -14.62 -31.74 8.02
C LEU A 81 -15.46 -31.56 6.75
N ALA A 82 -16.76 -31.45 6.96
CA ALA A 82 -17.73 -31.21 5.91
C ALA A 82 -18.68 -30.09 6.32
N GLN A 83 -19.55 -29.68 5.42
CA GLN A 83 -20.62 -28.74 5.75
C GLN A 83 -21.45 -29.30 6.92
N GLY A 84 -21.60 -28.51 7.98
CA GLY A 84 -22.33 -28.90 9.18
C GLY A 84 -21.47 -29.53 10.29
N SER A 85 -20.16 -29.75 10.07
CA SER A 85 -19.26 -30.14 11.16
C SER A 85 -19.13 -29.01 12.20
N VAL A 86 -19.21 -29.37 13.48
CA VAL A 86 -19.00 -28.46 14.61
C VAL A 86 -17.62 -28.72 15.19
N VAL A 87 -16.83 -27.65 15.39
CA VAL A 87 -15.48 -27.73 15.95
C VAL A 87 -15.45 -26.97 17.26
N GLU A 88 -15.01 -27.66 18.31
CA GLU A 88 -14.81 -27.05 19.63
C GLU A 88 -13.54 -26.21 19.63
N LEU A 89 -13.67 -24.97 20.09
CA LEU A 89 -12.57 -24.02 20.26
C LEU A 89 -12.12 -23.99 21.73
N ALA A 90 -10.87 -23.61 21.97
CA ALA A 90 -10.41 -23.26 23.30
C ALA A 90 -10.99 -21.89 23.71
N GLY A 91 -11.42 -21.79 24.97
CA GLY A 91 -12.11 -20.63 25.53
C GLY A 91 -13.48 -21.01 26.06
N MET A 92 -13.87 -20.47 27.21
CA MET A 92 -15.21 -20.68 27.76
C MET A 92 -16.19 -19.67 27.18
N ALA A 93 -17.44 -20.09 27.00
CA ALA A 93 -18.49 -19.19 26.55
C ALA A 93 -18.66 -18.02 27.54
N GLY A 94 -18.61 -16.79 27.02
CA GLY A 94 -18.72 -15.57 27.81
C GLY A 94 -17.40 -14.99 28.29
N GLU A 95 -16.27 -15.65 28.01
CA GLU A 95 -14.95 -15.01 28.20
C GLU A 95 -14.71 -13.92 27.15
N PRO A 96 -13.94 -12.87 27.50
CA PRO A 96 -13.48 -11.88 26.53
C PRO A 96 -12.72 -12.52 25.38
N LEU A 97 -12.91 -12.01 24.17
CA LEU A 97 -12.19 -12.42 22.98
C LEU A 97 -10.80 -11.79 22.93
N ASP A 98 -9.85 -12.55 22.38
CA ASP A 98 -8.50 -12.09 22.16
C ASP A 98 -8.43 -11.16 20.95
N VAL A 99 -7.79 -10.01 21.13
CA VAL A 99 -7.54 -9.02 20.08
C VAL A 99 -6.05 -8.98 19.78
N MET A 100 -5.70 -9.22 18.53
CA MET A 100 -4.33 -9.41 18.09
C MET A 100 -3.92 -8.44 16.99
N ILE A 101 -2.66 -8.03 17.01
CA ILE A 101 -2.03 -7.27 15.93
C ILE A 101 -0.74 -8.00 15.56
N ASN A 102 -0.55 -8.29 14.27
CA ASN A 102 0.61 -9.05 13.77
C ASN A 102 0.89 -10.37 14.52
N GLY A 103 -0.14 -11.02 15.06
CA GLY A 103 -0.03 -12.27 15.81
C GLY A 103 0.36 -12.11 17.28
N PHE A 104 0.46 -10.89 17.81
CA PHE A 104 0.64 -10.60 19.23
C PHE A 104 -0.69 -10.25 19.88
N LEU A 105 -0.96 -10.80 21.07
CA LEU A 105 -2.10 -10.39 21.90
C LEU A 105 -1.84 -8.97 22.43
N ILE A 106 -2.77 -8.05 22.16
CA ILE A 106 -2.65 -6.65 22.59
C ILE A 106 -3.77 -6.22 23.53
N ALA A 107 -4.92 -6.88 23.46
CA ALA A 107 -6.09 -6.54 24.26
C ALA A 107 -7.05 -7.73 24.34
N GLN A 108 -8.01 -7.61 25.26
CA GLN A 108 -9.17 -8.47 25.35
C GLN A 108 -10.45 -7.63 25.22
N GLY A 109 -11.52 -8.21 24.69
CA GLY A 109 -12.77 -7.49 24.53
C GLY A 109 -14.01 -8.35 24.34
N GLU A 110 -15.16 -7.78 24.63
CA GLU A 110 -16.46 -8.43 24.46
C GLU A 110 -17.12 -8.04 23.13
N VAL A 111 -17.87 -8.98 22.55
CA VAL A 111 -18.64 -8.72 21.32
C VAL A 111 -19.87 -7.89 21.67
N VAL A 112 -20.03 -6.77 20.96
CA VAL A 112 -21.18 -5.89 21.08
C VAL A 112 -21.81 -5.68 19.71
N VAL A 113 -23.09 -5.34 19.67
CA VAL A 113 -23.79 -4.95 18.44
C VAL A 113 -24.07 -3.46 18.51
N VAL A 114 -23.66 -2.72 17.48
CA VAL A 114 -23.88 -1.28 17.35
C VAL A 114 -24.42 -1.00 15.96
N ASN A 115 -25.62 -0.43 15.86
CA ASN A 115 -26.28 -0.12 14.59
C ASN A 115 -26.34 -1.33 13.63
N ASP A 116 -26.78 -2.48 14.14
CA ASP A 116 -26.84 -3.77 13.42
C ASP A 116 -25.49 -4.29 12.88
N LYS A 117 -24.38 -3.72 13.35
CA LYS A 117 -23.02 -4.16 13.04
C LYS A 117 -22.38 -4.79 14.26
N LEU A 118 -21.55 -5.81 14.02
CA LEU A 118 -20.67 -6.37 15.04
C LEU A 118 -19.57 -5.35 15.37
N GLY A 119 -19.32 -5.17 16.65
CA GLY A 119 -18.23 -4.38 17.20
C GLY A 119 -17.58 -5.11 18.37
N ILE A 120 -16.40 -4.67 18.78
CA ILE A 120 -15.70 -5.18 19.94
C ILE A 120 -15.50 -4.04 20.93
N ARG A 121 -15.91 -4.27 22.18
CA ARG A 121 -15.59 -3.36 23.29
C ARG A 121 -14.38 -3.91 24.02
N LEU A 122 -13.29 -3.16 24.03
CA LEU A 122 -12.08 -3.52 24.76
C LEU A 122 -12.35 -3.48 26.27
N THR A 123 -12.01 -4.54 26.97
CA THR A 123 -12.11 -4.68 28.42
C THR A 123 -10.76 -4.48 29.10
N ASP A 124 -9.70 -4.97 28.48
CA ASP A 124 -8.33 -4.86 28.99
C ASP A 124 -7.35 -4.63 27.83
N ILE A 125 -6.29 -3.86 28.06
CA ILE A 125 -5.27 -3.50 27.07
C ILE A 125 -3.89 -3.52 27.72
N ILE A 126 -2.91 -4.09 27.02
CA ILE A 126 -1.53 -4.26 27.49
C ILE A 126 -0.69 -3.01 27.21
#